data_AF-A0A2R6BPY9-F1
#
_entry.id   AF-A0A2R6BPY9-F1
#
_cell.length_a   1.000
_cell.length_b   1.000
_cell.length_c   1.000
_cell.angle_alpha   90.00
_cell.angle_beta   90.00
_cell.angle_gamma   90.00
#
_symmetry.space_group_name_H-M   'P 1'
#
loop_
_entity.id
_entity.type
_entity.pdbx_description
1 polymer ?
#
loop_
_entity_poly.entity_id
_entity_poly.type
_entity_poly.pdbx_seq_one_letter_code
_entity_poly.pdbx_strand_id
1 'polypeptide(L)'
;MPSDNVGFRVYRVVGLKRDLFGWVEFKKYVVARSEKDARERTYSLMGSNHRLKRNLIRIREVGLVEDESEVRDPAVRAYLGGVGGEADA
;
A
#
# COMPACT_ATOMS: atom_id res chain seq x y z
N MET A 1 4.60 18.58 19.36
CA MET A 1 4.31 17.87 18.09
C MET A 1 3.22 16.87 18.42
N PRO A 2 2.08 16.82 17.72
CA PRO A 2 1.09 15.81 18.01
C PRO A 2 1.72 14.46 17.66
N SER A 3 1.95 13.66 18.70
CA SER A 3 2.34 12.26 18.59
C SER A 3 1.13 11.52 18.08
N ASP A 4 0.93 11.55 16.76
CA ASP A 4 -0.07 10.70 16.13
C ASP A 4 0.36 9.26 16.40
N ASN A 5 -0.39 8.60 17.29
CA ASN A 5 -0.25 7.19 17.59
C ASN A 5 -0.79 6.43 16.36
N VAL A 6 0.02 6.37 15.29
CA VAL A 6 -0.39 5.79 14.02
C VAL A 6 0.20 4.41 13.89
N GLY A 7 -0.58 3.41 14.35
CA GLY A 7 -0.33 2.02 14.02
C GLY A 7 -0.23 1.81 12.51
N PHE A 8 0.56 0.83 12.09
CA PHE A 8 0.64 0.44 10.70
C PHE A 8 -0.68 -0.19 10.25
N ARG A 9 -1.18 0.24 9.10
CA ARG A 9 -2.40 -0.28 8.47
C ARG A 9 -2.12 -0.69 7.03
N VAL A 10 -2.95 -1.58 6.49
CA VAL A 10 -2.86 -1.99 5.09
C VAL A 10 -3.70 -1.06 4.23
N TYR A 11 -3.09 -0.55 3.17
CA TYR A 11 -3.73 0.28 2.16
C TYR A 11 -3.70 -0.41 0.80
N ARG A 12 -4.82 -0.36 0.10
CA ARG A 12 -4.95 -0.72 -1.31
C ARG A 12 -4.65 0.50 -2.15
N VAL A 13 -3.68 0.36 -3.04
CA VAL A 13 -3.30 1.39 -4.00
C VAL A 13 -3.57 0.88 -5.40
N VAL A 14 -4.41 1.60 -6.14
CA VAL A 14 -4.75 1.32 -7.53
C VAL A 14 -4.26 2.45 -8.40
N GLY A 15 -3.64 2.11 -9.53
CA GLY A 15 -3.13 3.09 -10.46
C GLY A 15 -2.79 2.51 -11.81
N LEU A 16 -2.21 3.35 -12.66
CA LEU A 16 -1.65 2.97 -13.94
C LEU A 16 -0.13 3.09 -13.91
N LYS A 17 0.56 2.14 -14.53
CA LYS A 17 2.00 2.21 -14.81
C LYS A 17 2.24 2.22 -16.32
N ARG A 18 3.29 2.88 -16.77
CA ARG A 18 3.75 2.75 -18.15
C ARG A 18 4.53 1.44 -18.31
N ASP A 19 4.19 0.70 -19.36
CA ASP A 19 4.93 -0.47 -19.83
C ASP A 19 5.30 -0.27 -21.31
N LEU A 20 6.00 -1.24 -21.91
CA LEU A 20 6.42 -1.22 -23.32
C LEU A 20 5.24 -1.01 -24.28
N PHE A 21 4.08 -1.60 -23.97
CA PHE A 21 2.90 -1.59 -24.85
C PHE A 21 1.88 -0.51 -24.52
N GLY A 22 1.98 0.19 -23.39
CA GLY A 22 0.83 0.97 -22.94
C GLY A 22 0.86 1.46 -21.50
N TRP A 23 -0.21 2.15 -21.12
CA TRP A 23 -0.56 2.33 -19.72
C TRP A 23 -1.33 1.10 -19.26
N VAL A 24 -0.87 0.44 -18.20
CA VAL A 24 -1.45 -0.80 -17.67
C VAL A 24 -1.83 -0.57 -16.22
N GLU A 25 -2.98 -1.11 -15.81
CA GLU A 25 -3.42 -1.03 -14.42
C GLU A 25 -2.53 -1.87 -13.49
N PHE A 26 -2.29 -1.35 -12.29
CA PHE A 26 -1.72 -2.10 -11.20
C PHE A 26 -2.56 -1.91 -9.93
N LYS A 27 -2.64 -2.97 -9.14
CA LYS A 27 -3.20 -2.98 -7.79
C LYS A 27 -2.12 -3.49 -6.84
N LYS A 28 -1.87 -2.77 -5.76
CA LYS A 28 -0.87 -3.15 -4.76
C LYS A 28 -1.40 -2.92 -3.36
N TYR A 29 -1.05 -3.81 -2.46
CA TYR A 29 -1.34 -3.68 -1.04
C TYR A 29 -0.05 -3.30 -0.32
N VAL A 30 -0.10 -2.23 0.47
CA VAL A 30 1.08 -1.70 1.16
C VAL A 30 0.75 -1.42 2.62
N VAL A 31 1.70 -1.75 3.49
CA VAL A 31 1.62 -1.41 4.91
C VAL A 31 2.21 -0.02 5.11
N ALA A 32 1.41 0.88 5.68
CA ALA A 32 1.81 2.27 5.89
C ALA A 32 1.08 2.87 7.11
N ARG A 33 1.53 4.04 7.55
CA ARG A 33 0.88 4.74 8.67
C ARG A 33 -0.31 5.58 8.19
N SER A 34 -0.16 6.23 7.04
CA SER A 34 -1.21 7.07 6.43
C SER A 34 -1.31 6.81 4.93
N GLU A 35 -2.38 7.32 4.31
CA GLU A 35 -2.53 7.27 2.85
C GLU A 35 -1.39 7.96 2.11
N LYS A 36 -0.89 9.09 2.66
CA LYS A 36 0.26 9.81 2.09
C LYS A 36 1.52 8.93 2.12
N ASP A 37 1.75 8.24 3.23
CA ASP A 37 2.87 7.31 3.39
C ASP A 37 2.70 6.08 2.46
N ALA A 38 1.49 5.53 2.35
CA ALA A 38 1.16 4.44 1.42
C ALA A 38 1.46 4.82 -0.04
N ARG A 39 1.14 6.05 -0.42
CA ARG A 39 1.40 6.60 -1.75
C ARG A 39 2.91 6.68 -2.03
N GLU A 40 3.68 7.29 -1.12
CA GLU A 40 5.14 7.41 -1.30
C GLU A 40 5.82 6.04 -1.30
N ARG A 41 5.39 5.13 -0.42
CA ARG A 41 5.91 3.75 -0.38
C ARG A 41 5.62 3.01 -1.68
N THR A 42 4.45 3.22 -2.27
CA THR A 42 4.11 2.67 -3.59
C THR A 42 5.06 3.19 -4.66
N TYR A 43 5.35 4.49 -4.71
CA TYR A 43 6.33 5.02 -5.67
C TYR A 43 7.72 4.39 -5.50
N SER A 44 8.19 4.25 -4.26
CA SER A 44 9.48 3.61 -3.97
C SER A 44 9.51 2.14 -4.39
N LEU A 45 8.46 1.37 -4.11
CA LEU A 45 8.35 -0.04 -4.51
C LEU A 45 8.29 -0.21 -6.03
N MET A 46 7.54 0.65 -6.73
CA MET A 46 7.46 0.63 -8.18
C MET A 46 8.80 1.02 -8.83
N GLY A 47 9.52 1.96 -8.22
CA GLY A 47 10.88 2.33 -8.64
C GLY A 47 11.90 1.21 -8.40
N SER A 48 11.89 0.57 -7.24
CA SER A 48 12.86 -0.47 -6.89
C SER A 48 12.63 -1.77 -7.66
N ASN A 49 11.39 -2.27 -7.70
CA ASN A 49 11.09 -3.58 -8.29
C ASN A 49 11.00 -3.54 -9.82
N HIS A 50 10.52 -2.41 -10.38
CA HIS A 50 10.22 -2.31 -11.81
C HIS A 50 11.04 -1.22 -12.52
N ARG A 51 11.95 -0.53 -11.81
CA ARG A 51 12.78 0.57 -12.35
C ARG A 51 11.96 1.70 -12.99
N LEU A 52 10.73 1.88 -12.53
CA LEU A 52 9.81 2.89 -13.06
C LEU A 52 10.07 4.26 -12.45
N LYS A 53 10.17 5.28 -13.31
CA LYS A 53 10.21 6.69 -12.88
C LYS A 53 8.84 7.14 -12.37
N ARG A 54 8.80 8.07 -11.41
CA ARG A 54 7.55 8.58 -10.81
C ARG A 54 6.55 9.12 -11.84
N ASN A 55 7.02 9.79 -12.89
CA ASN A 55 6.18 10.32 -13.97
C ASN A 55 5.53 9.23 -14.84
N LEU A 56 6.00 7.98 -14.75
CA LEU A 56 5.43 6.82 -15.44
C LEU A 56 4.44 6.05 -14.56
N ILE A 57 4.05 6.61 -13.41
CA ILE A 57 3.11 6.01 -12.46
C ILE A 57 2.01 7.03 -12.15
N ARG A 58 0.76 6.63 -12.33
CA ARG A 58 -0.44 7.44 -12.04
C ARG A 58 -1.28 6.72 -11.00
N ILE A 59 -1.22 7.16 -9.76
CA ILE A 59 -2.07 6.61 -8.70
C ILE A 59 -3.46 7.22 -8.84
N ARG A 60 -4.48 6.37 -8.88
CA ARG A 60 -5.89 6.76 -9.02
C ARG A 60 -6.62 6.73 -7.68
N GLU A 61 -6.36 5.70 -6.90
CA GLU A 61 -7.06 5.45 -5.65
C GLU A 61 -6.08 4.92 -4.60
N VAL A 62 -6.24 5.42 -3.38
CA VAL A 62 -5.61 4.89 -2.17
C VAL A 62 -6.74 4.73 -1.16
N GLY A 63 -6.89 3.55 -0.59
CA GLY A 63 -7.93 3.27 0.39
C GLY A 63 -7.45 2.30 1.45
N LEU A 64 -8.02 2.39 2.65
CA LEU A 64 -7.78 1.43 3.71
C LEU A 64 -8.36 0.06 3.32
N VAL A 65 -7.68 -1.01 3.69
CA VAL A 65 -8.24 -2.37 3.59
C VAL A 65 -8.70 -2.80 4.96
N GLU A 66 -10.01 -3.02 5.10
CA GLU A 66 -10.63 -3.48 6.34
C GLU A 66 -10.76 -5.02 6.39
N ASP A 67 -10.89 -5.67 5.22
CA ASP A 67 -11.10 -7.10 5.11
C ASP A 67 -9.83 -7.83 4.63
N GLU A 68 -9.34 -8.78 5.43
CA GLU A 68 -8.17 -9.61 5.14
C GLU A 68 -8.34 -10.50 3.90
N SER A 69 -9.57 -10.88 3.58
CA SER A 69 -9.89 -11.73 2.44
C SER A 69 -9.63 -11.05 1.09
N GLU A 70 -9.64 -9.72 1.04
CA GLU A 70 -9.27 -8.94 -0.15
C GLU A 70 -7.76 -9.03 -0.45
N VAL A 71 -6.93 -9.21 0.58
CA VAL A 71 -5.48 -9.21 0.45
C VAL A 71 -5.00 -10.58 -0.01
N ARG A 72 -4.51 -10.63 -1.25
CA ARG A 72 -3.97 -11.86 -1.85
C ARG A 72 -2.54 -12.17 -1.43
N ASP A 73 -1.78 -11.17 -1.02
CA ASP A 73 -0.37 -11.33 -0.64
C ASP A 73 -0.27 -11.84 0.82
N PRO A 74 0.24 -13.05 1.06
CA PRO A 74 0.35 -13.60 2.42
C PRO A 74 1.20 -12.74 3.36
N ALA A 75 2.24 -12.09 2.85
CA ALA A 75 3.11 -11.25 3.67
C ALA A 75 2.39 -9.98 4.14
N VAL A 76 1.51 -9.43 3.31
CA VAL A 76 0.69 -8.27 3.68
C VAL A 76 -0.47 -8.67 4.58
N ARG A 77 -1.05 -9.86 4.39
CA ARG A 77 -2.12 -10.39 5.25
C ARG A 77 -1.66 -10.56 6.70
N ALA A 78 -0.41 -10.98 6.93
CA ALA A 78 0.16 -11.10 8.28
C ALA A 78 0.12 -9.79 9.09
N TYR A 79 0.11 -8.63 8.42
CA TYR A 79 -0.01 -7.33 9.08
C TYR A 79 -1.44 -6.99 9.52
N LEU A 80 -2.47 -7.68 9.01
CA LEU A 80 -3.85 -7.51 9.46
C LEU A 80 -4.14 -8.41 10.68
N GLY A 81 -3.74 -9.68 10.61
CA GLY A 81 -3.89 -10.62 11.73
C GLY A 81 -3.03 -10.29 12.97
N GLY A 82 -2.05 -9.39 12.85
CA GLY A 82 -1.21 -8.92 13.95
C GLY A 82 -1.73 -7.71 14.72
N VAL A 83 -2.86 -7.09 14.32
CA VAL A 83 -3.44 -5.91 15.00
C VAL A 83 -4.52 -6.30 16.02
N GLY A 84 -4.75 -7.60 16.23
CA GLY A 84 -5.73 -8.14 17.18
C GLY A 84 -5.16 -8.67 18.50
N GLY A 85 -4.08 -8.09 19.01
CA GLY A 85 -3.36 -8.65 20.16
C GLY A 85 -2.72 -7.62 21.10
N GLU A 86 -3.49 -6.63 21.57
CA GLU A 86 -3.27 -6.04 22.88
C GLU A 86 -4.64 -5.72 23.49
N ALA A 87 -5.33 -6.79 23.88
CA ALA A 87 -6.43 -6.69 24.85
C ALA A 87 -5.80 -6.46 26.23
N ASP A 88 -6.39 -5.55 26.99
CA ASP A 88 -6.12 -5.27 28.40
C ASP A 88 -5.64 -6.51 29.19
N ALA A 89 -4.48 -6.36 29.84
CA ALA A 89 -4.07 -7.16 30.99
C ALA A 89 -3.23 -6.29 31.94
#